data_AF-A0ABD5BMD0-F1
#
_entry.id   AF-A0ABD5BMD0-F1
#
_cell.length_a   1.000
_cell.length_b   1.000
_cell.length_c   1.000
_cell.angle_alpha   90.00
_cell.angle_beta   90.00
_cell.angle_gamma   90.00
#
_symmetry.space_group_name_H-M   'P 1'
#
loop_
_entity.id
_entity.type
_entity.pdbx_description
1 polymer ?
#
loop_
_entity_poly.entity_id
_entity_poly.type
_entity_poly.pdbx_seq_one_letter_code
_entity_poly.pdbx_strand_id
1 'polypeptide(L)' 'RLEILPCAGTYFLLADYGAISDLDDVAFCHWLTEHVGVAAIPLSVFCADPFPHKLIRLCFAKQDATLDAAAERLCRL' A
#
# COMPACT_ATOMS: atom_id res chain seq x y z
N ARG A 1 8.78 -3.18 -7.72
CA ARG A 1 7.39 -2.98 -8.20
C ARG A 1 6.35 -3.67 -7.31
N LEU A 2 5.27 -2.95 -6.99
CA LEU A 2 4.09 -3.46 -6.29
C LEU A 2 3.26 -4.38 -7.20
N GLU A 3 2.77 -5.49 -6.66
CA GLU A 3 1.77 -6.34 -7.30
C GLU A 3 0.38 -5.97 -6.78
N ILE A 4 -0.61 -5.88 -7.67
CA ILE A 4 -1.96 -5.42 -7.33
C ILE A 4 -2.92 -6.60 -7.32
N LEU A 5 -3.64 -6.78 -6.20
CA LEU A 5 -4.67 -7.81 -6.11
C LEU A 5 -5.96 -7.32 -6.77
N PRO A 6 -6.78 -8.21 -7.38
CA PRO A 6 -8.04 -7.84 -7.99
C PRO A 6 -8.98 -7.10 -7.02
N CYS A 7 -9.40 -5.89 -7.39
CA CYS A 7 -10.36 -5.09 -6.64
C CYS A 7 -11.75 -5.21 -7.27
N ALA A 8 -12.62 -6.01 -6.66
CA ALA A 8 -13.99 -6.23 -7.16
C ALA A 8 -15.01 -5.21 -6.65
N GLY A 9 -14.64 -4.33 -5.72
CA GLY A 9 -15.54 -3.32 -5.17
C GLY A 9 -14.91 -2.50 -4.04
N THR A 10 -15.69 -1.58 -3.49
CA THR A 10 -15.23 -0.51 -2.57
C THR A 10 -14.27 0.48 -3.23
N TYR A 11 -13.75 1.42 -2.44
CA TYR A 11 -12.72 2.37 -2.85
C TYR A 11 -11.33 2.07 -2.27
N PHE A 12 -11.09 0.79 -1.93
CA PHE A 12 -9.81 0.31 -1.40
C PHE A 12 -9.13 -0.65 -2.37
N LEU A 13 -7.80 -0.57 -2.44
CA LEU A 13 -6.96 -1.43 -3.25
C LEU A 13 -5.92 -2.12 -2.36
N LEU A 14 -5.76 -3.43 -2.53
CA LEU A 14 -4.68 -4.17 -1.87
C LEU A 14 -3.48 -4.27 -2.83
N ALA A 15 -2.30 -3.94 -2.30
CA ALA A 15 -1.04 -4.06 -3.00
C ALA A 15 -0.06 -4.92 -2.20
N ASP A 16 0.56 -5.88 -2.87
CA ASP A 16 1.64 -6.70 -2.35
C ASP A 16 2.99 -6.01 -2.64
N TYR A 17 3.80 -5.87 -1.59
CA TYR A 17 5.11 -5.24 -1.64
C TYR A 17 6.26 -6.24 -1.47
N GLY A 18 6.00 -7.54 -1.51
CA GLY A 18 6.97 -8.61 -1.23
C GLY A 18 8.17 -8.64 -2.16
N ALA A 19 8.04 -8.11 -3.38
CA ALA A 19 9.15 -7.93 -4.31
C ALA A 19 9.99 -6.65 -4.07
N ILE A 20 9.60 -5.80 -3.13
CA ILE A 20 10.25 -4.50 -2.85
C ILE A 20 11.00 -4.54 -1.51
N SER A 21 10.44 -5.15 -0.48
CA SER A 21 10.99 -5.07 0.88
C SER A 21 10.71 -6.31 1.72
N ASP A 22 11.57 -6.54 2.71
CA ASP A 22 11.45 -7.59 3.75
C ASP A 22 10.91 -7.08 5.09
N LEU A 23 10.58 -5.79 5.18
CA LEU A 23 9.89 -5.21 6.33
C LEU A 23 8.51 -5.84 6.54
N ASP A 24 8.03 -5.82 7.79
CA ASP A 24 6.60 -6.02 8.06
C ASP A 24 5.77 -4.85 7.52
N ASP A 25 4.44 -5.02 7.46
CA ASP A 25 3.58 -4.06 6.77
C ASP A 25 3.46 -2.72 7.51
N VAL A 26 3.60 -2.72 8.84
CA VAL A 26 3.62 -1.50 9.66
C VAL A 26 4.87 -0.70 9.35
N ALA A 27 6.05 -1.31 9.46
CA ALA A 27 7.33 -0.68 9.16
C ALA A 27 7.41 -0.25 7.69
N PHE A 28 6.88 -1.06 6.76
CA PHE A 28 6.81 -0.70 5.35
C PHE A 28 5.92 0.52 5.11
N CYS A 29 4.76 0.63 5.76
CA CYS A 29 3.89 1.81 5.63
C CYS A 29 4.57 3.09 6.15
N HIS A 30 5.31 3.00 7.26
CA HIS A 30 6.13 4.12 7.76
C HIS A 30 7.20 4.52 6.73
N TRP A 31 7.99 3.54 6.26
CA TRP A 31 9.03 3.78 5.27
C TRP A 31 8.47 4.39 3.98
N LEU A 32 7.37 3.86 3.46
CA LEU A 32 6.69 4.34 2.25
C LEU A 32 6.23 5.79 2.41
N THR A 33 5.71 6.14 3.59
CA THR A 33 5.29 7.51 3.90
C THR A 33 6.48 8.47 3.94
N GLU A 34 7.56 8.09 4.62
CA GLU A 34 8.74 8.93 4.82
C GLU A 34 9.60 9.10 3.57
N HIS A 35 9.83 8.02 2.82
CA HIS A 35 10.81 8.00 1.73
C HIS A 35 10.18 8.18 0.36
N VAL A 36 8.95 7.68 0.17
CA VAL A 36 8.23 7.72 -1.12
C VAL A 36 7.17 8.82 -1.11
N GLY A 37 6.72 9.26 0.07
CA GLY A 37 5.70 10.29 0.21
C GLY A 37 4.30 9.76 -0.14
N VAL A 38 4.05 8.47 0.06
CA VAL A 38 2.72 7.85 -0.15
C VAL A 38 2.31 7.12 1.12
N ALA A 39 1.23 7.59 1.75
CA ALA A 39 0.69 6.94 2.93
C ALA A 39 -0.21 5.76 2.53
N ALA A 40 0.02 4.61 3.17
CA ALA A 40 -0.80 3.42 3.08
C ALA A 40 -1.18 2.94 4.49
N ILE A 41 -2.13 2.00 4.58
CA ILE A 41 -2.50 1.38 5.85
C ILE A 41 -2.03 -0.07 5.84
N PRO A 42 -1.30 -0.55 6.88
CA PRO A 42 -0.94 -1.95 7.01
C PRO A 42 -2.21 -2.81 7.08
N LEU A 43 -2.22 -3.99 6.48
CA LEU A 43 -3.40 -4.86 6.51
C LEU A 43 -3.49 -5.65 7.82
N SER A 44 -2.35 -5.90 8.47
CA SER A 44 -2.22 -6.62 9.74
C SER A 44 -3.04 -6.01 10.88
N VAL A 45 -3.23 -4.68 10.90
CA VAL A 45 -4.01 -4.01 11.96
C VAL A 45 -5.52 -4.31 11.90
N PHE A 46 -5.99 -4.92 10.81
CA PHE A 46 -7.36 -5.40 10.66
C PHE A 46 -7.53 -6.87 11.07
N CYS A 47 -6.44 -7.57 11.39
CA CYS A 47 -6.43 -8.98 11.77
C CYS A 47 -6.15 -9.12 13.27
N ALA A 48 -6.93 -9.96 13.96
CA ALA A 48 -6.70 -10.26 15.38
C ALA A 48 -5.52 -11.22 15.58
N ASP A 49 -5.32 -12.13 14.63
CA ASP A 49 -4.24 -13.12 14.62
C ASP A 49 -3.06 -12.66 13.75
N PRO A 50 -1.86 -13.27 13.91
CA PRO A 50 -0.70 -12.96 13.08
C PRO A 50 -1.03 -13.03 11.58
N PHE A 51 -0.60 -12.01 10.85
CA PHE A 51 -0.88 -11.84 9.42
C PHE A 51 0.43 -11.95 8.60
N PRO A 52 0.82 -13.14 8.14
CA PRO A 52 2.11 -13.39 7.51
C PRO A 52 2.12 -13.02 6.01
N HIS A 53 1.53 -11.88 5.66
CA HIS A 53 1.47 -11.38 4.28
C HIS A 53 2.02 -9.97 4.19
N LYS A 54 2.65 -9.68 3.04
CA LYS A 54 3.23 -8.36 2.75
C LYS A 54 2.23 -7.51 1.96
N LEU A 55 1.08 -7.25 2.58
CA LEU A 55 -0.03 -6.51 1.95
C LEU A 55 -0.27 -5.17 2.64
N ILE A 56 -0.50 -4.15 1.82
CA ILE A 56 -0.94 -2.82 2.26
C ILE A 56 -2.25 -2.42 1.58
N ARG A 57 -3.03 -1.57 2.26
CA ARG A 57 -4.29 -1.02 1.76
C ARG A 57 -4.14 0.44 1.36
N LEU A 58 -4.45 0.74 0.10
CA LEU A 58 -4.56 2.09 -0.46
C LEU A 58 -6.03 2.49 -0.60
N CYS A 59 -6.33 3.78 -0.49
CA CYS A 59 -7.68 4.33 -0.69
C CYS A 59 -7.67 5.29 -1.87
N PHE A 60 -8.47 4.99 -2.90
CA PHE A 60 -8.53 5.77 -4.13
C PHE A 60 -9.74 6.70 -4.23
N ALA A 61 -10.57 6.80 -3.18
CA ALA A 61 -11.57 7.86 -3.04
C ALA A 61 -10.91 9.21 -2.74
N LYS A 62 -10.21 9.77 -3.74
CA LYS A 62 -9.45 11.02 -3.71
C LYS A 62 -9.68 11.79 -5.01
N GLN A 63 -9.22 13.04 -5.06
CA GLN A 63 -9.18 13.82 -6.30
C GLN A 63 -8.16 13.22 -7.28
N ASP A 64 -8.43 13.31 -8.58
CA ASP A 64 -7.56 12.79 -9.64
C ASP A 64 -6.11 13.28 -9.50
N ALA A 65 -5.91 14.57 -9.22
CA ALA A 65 -4.57 15.13 -9.00
C ALA A 65 -3.79 14.44 -7.86
N THR A 66 -4.48 13.97 -6.82
CA THR A 66 -3.86 13.20 -5.72
C THR A 66 -3.53 11.78 -6.18
N LEU A 67 -4.39 11.17 -6.99
CA LEU A 67 -4.17 9.83 -7.54
C LEU A 67 -2.98 9.83 -8.50
N ASP A 68 -2.89 10.81 -9.40
CA ASP A 68 -1.78 10.97 -10.35
C ASP A 68 -0.46 11.19 -9.63
N ALA A 69 -0.42 12.10 -8.66
CA ALA A 69 0.79 12.36 -7.86
C ALA A 69 1.25 11.12 -7.06
N ALA A 70 0.31 10.32 -6.53
CA ALA A 70 0.64 9.07 -5.87
C ALA A 70 1.16 8.02 -6.88
N ALA A 71 0.52 7.88 -8.04
CA ALA A 71 0.93 6.96 -9.09
C ALA A 71 2.35 7.26 -9.59
N GLU A 72 2.68 8.54 -9.82
CA GLU A 72 4.03 8.96 -10.22
C GLU A 72 5.11 8.58 -9.20
N ARG A 73 4.80 8.67 -7.89
CA ARG A 73 5.71 8.27 -6.82
C ARG A 73 5.85 6.76 -6.74
N LEU A 74 4.74 6.02 -6.82
CA LEU A 74 4.72 4.56 -6.75
C LEU A 74 5.39 3.88 -7.94
N CYS A 75 5.35 4.48 -9.14
CA CYS A 75 6.05 3.97 -10.32
C CYS A 75 7.58 4.02 -10.23
N ARG A 76 8.15 4.67 -9.21
CA ARG A 76 9.60 4.73 -8.96
C ARG A 76 10.11 3.57 -8.08
N LEU A 77 9.22 2.64 -7.67
CA LEU A 77 9.48 1.49 -6.78
C LEU A 77 9.67 0.14 -7.49
#